data_AF-A0A0C4DRV7-F1
#
_entry.id   AF-A0A0C4DRV7-F1
#
_cell.length_a   1.000
_cell.length_b   1.000
_cell.length_c   1.000
_cell.angle_alpha   90.00
_cell.angle_beta   90.00
_cell.angle_gamma   90.00
#
_symmetry.space_group_name_H-M   'P 1'
#
loop_
_entity.id
_entity.type
_entity.pdbx_description
1 polymer ?
#
loop_
_entity_poly.entity_id
_entity_poly.type
_entity_poly.pdbx_seq_one_letter_code
_entity_poly.pdbx_strand_id
1 'polypeptide(L)'
;MPGRTIPGQVAGQRTVVYSSLDEPAFADVVARRRLSTLYHRLHASAHARHSHLRVLHCSGEDSTSLAWITSVFEFYCVAGPNSSRAAMSQGANRIVQWAKREEERLFIVGGGVF
;
A
#
# COMPACT_ATOMS: atom_id res chain seq x y z
N MET A 1 27.79 -6.77 35.35
CA MET A 1 27.46 -5.34 35.21
C MET A 1 28.74 -4.57 34.89
N PRO A 2 28.74 -3.48 34.09
CA PRO A 2 27.63 -2.89 33.34
C PRO A 2 28.00 -2.40 31.92
N GLY A 3 26.95 -2.00 31.18
CA GLY A 3 27.03 -1.21 29.95
C GLY A 3 25.61 -0.79 29.53
N ARG A 4 24.93 -0.06 30.42
CA ARG A 4 23.57 0.46 30.29
C ARG A 4 23.58 1.65 29.31
N THR A 5 22.69 1.67 28.33
CA THR A 5 22.30 2.90 27.62
C THR A 5 20.77 3.05 27.69
N ILE A 6 20.35 4.23 28.12
CA ILE A 6 19.00 4.59 28.57
C ILE A 6 18.12 4.94 27.35
N PRO A 7 16.82 4.56 27.32
CA PRO A 7 15.89 5.04 26.31
C PRO A 7 15.43 6.47 26.63
N GLY A 8 15.79 7.41 25.76
CA GLY A 8 15.21 8.76 25.72
C GLY A 8 13.81 8.71 25.11
N GLN A 9 12.82 8.62 25.99
CA GLN A 9 11.42 8.89 25.67
C GLN A 9 11.24 10.39 25.41
N VAL A 10 10.84 10.77 24.20
CA VAL A 10 10.22 12.07 23.96
C VAL A 10 8.78 11.82 23.53
N ALA A 11 7.87 12.25 24.40
CA ALA A 11 6.44 12.26 24.18
C ALA A 11 6.07 13.25 23.08
N GLY A 12 5.11 12.88 22.23
CA GLY A 12 4.37 13.85 21.42
C GLY A 12 4.51 13.70 19.90
N GLN A 13 4.06 12.57 19.35
CA GLN A 13 3.11 12.56 18.23
C GLN A 13 2.77 11.10 17.91
N ARG A 14 1.54 10.72 18.26
CA ARG A 14 0.93 9.49 17.75
C ARG A 14 0.57 9.74 16.30
N THR A 15 1.45 9.38 15.38
CA THR A 15 1.07 9.18 13.99
C THR A 15 1.94 8.08 13.41
N VAL A 16 1.43 6.86 13.44
CA VAL A 16 2.02 5.76 12.67
C VAL A 16 1.41 5.84 11.28
N VAL A 17 2.05 6.62 10.40
CA VAL A 17 1.75 6.61 8.97
C VAL A 17 2.78 5.69 8.32
N TYR A 18 2.40 4.45 8.03
CA TYR A 18 3.21 3.61 7.13
C TYR A 18 2.92 4.07 5.70
N SER A 19 3.63 5.10 5.25
CA SER A 19 3.62 5.53 3.86
C SER A 19 5.07 5.74 3.44
N SER A 20 5.59 4.81 2.65
CA SER A 20 6.96 4.78 2.10
C SER A 20 7.19 5.85 1.02
N LEU A 21 6.65 7.06 1.19
CA LEU A 21 6.93 8.20 0.31
C LEU A 21 8.28 8.85 0.65
N ASP A 22 8.80 8.63 1.87
CA ASP A 22 10.14 9.05 2.30
C ASP A 22 11.21 7.95 2.13
N GLU A 23 10.87 6.82 1.50
CA GLU A 23 11.86 5.81 1.20
C GLU A 23 12.79 6.35 0.09
N PRO A 24 14.13 6.34 0.26
CA PRO A 24 15.06 6.88 -0.72
C PRO A 24 14.93 6.23 -2.12
N ALA A 25 14.29 5.05 -2.20
CA ALA A 25 13.91 4.40 -3.45
C ALA A 25 12.92 5.19 -4.32
N PHE A 26 12.12 6.10 -3.73
CA PHE A 26 11.10 6.88 -4.43
C PHE A 26 11.31 8.41 -4.37
N ALA A 27 12.41 8.86 -3.74
CA ALA A 27 12.77 10.28 -3.67
C ALA A 27 13.16 10.87 -5.04
N ASP A 28 13.58 10.03 -5.99
CA ASP A 28 13.89 10.43 -7.35
C ASP A 28 12.62 10.76 -8.15
N VAL A 29 12.66 11.87 -8.90
CA VAL A 29 11.56 12.33 -9.76
C VAL A 29 11.23 11.29 -10.82
N VAL A 30 12.23 10.54 -11.33
CA VAL A 30 12.01 9.47 -12.30
C VAL A 30 11.29 8.29 -11.64
N ALA A 31 11.71 7.87 -10.45
CA ALA A 31 11.04 6.82 -9.68
C ALA A 31 9.57 7.17 -9.38
N ARG A 32 9.29 8.41 -8.99
CA ARG A 32 7.92 8.88 -8.76
C ARG A 32 7.05 8.86 -10.03
N ARG A 33 7.60 9.28 -11.17
CA ARG A 33 6.90 9.20 -12.47
C ARG A 33 6.62 7.75 -12.88
N ARG A 34 7.58 6.85 -12.66
CA ARG A 34 7.41 5.41 -12.90
C ARG A 34 6.29 4.83 -12.03
N LEU A 35 6.27 5.15 -10.74
CA LEU A 35 5.23 4.69 -9.82
C LEU A 35 3.84 5.21 -10.22
N SER A 36 3.71 6.49 -10.58
CA SER A 36 2.46 7.06 -11.09
C SER A 36 1.99 6.37 -12.37
N THR A 37 2.92 6.10 -13.30
CA THR A 37 2.61 5.38 -14.55
C THR A 37 2.15 3.95 -14.26
N LEU A 38 2.81 3.27 -13.32
CA LEU A 38 2.46 1.91 -12.90
C LEU A 38 1.06 1.89 -12.26
N TYR A 39 0.76 2.84 -11.37
CA TYR A 39 -0.57 3.00 -10.79
C TYR A 39 -1.63 3.19 -11.87
N HIS A 40 -1.44 4.13 -12.80
CA HIS A 40 -2.41 4.36 -13.88
C HIS A 40 -2.64 3.11 -14.74
N ARG A 41 -1.57 2.35 -15.02
CA ARG A 41 -1.68 1.09 -15.77
C ARG A 41 -2.48 0.04 -14.98
N LEU A 42 -2.16 -0.16 -13.70
CA LEU A 42 -2.86 -1.11 -12.84
C LEU A 42 -4.34 -0.74 -12.68
N HIS A 43 -4.63 0.55 -12.47
CA HIS A 43 -5.99 1.06 -12.39
C HIS A 43 -6.74 0.86 -13.71
N ALA A 44 -6.16 1.24 -14.86
CA ALA A 44 -6.80 1.01 -16.16
C ALA A 44 -7.07 -0.48 -16.43
N SER A 45 -6.14 -1.37 -16.07
CA SER A 45 -6.34 -2.82 -16.17
C SER A 45 -7.43 -3.33 -15.23
N ALA A 46 -7.47 -2.84 -14.00
CA ALA A 46 -8.46 -3.24 -12.99
C ALA A 46 -9.89 -2.80 -13.36
N HIS A 47 -10.04 -1.63 -13.99
CA HIS A 47 -11.33 -1.06 -14.39
C HIS A 47 -11.66 -1.25 -15.88
N ALA A 48 -10.92 -2.09 -16.60
CA ALA A 48 -11.26 -2.42 -17.98
C ALA A 48 -12.69 -3.02 -18.05
N ARG A 49 -13.42 -2.74 -19.13
CA ARG A 49 -14.86 -3.05 -19.30
C ARG A 49 -15.25 -4.54 -19.10
N HIS A 50 -14.28 -5.45 -19.10
CA HIS A 50 -14.45 -6.90 -18.90
C HIS A 50 -13.61 -7.46 -17.73
N SER A 51 -13.05 -6.58 -16.90
CA SER A 51 -12.27 -6.95 -15.74
C SER A 51 -13.21 -7.36 -14.61
N HIS A 52 -13.33 -8.67 -14.38
CA HIS A 52 -13.90 -9.22 -13.15
C HIS A 52 -12.81 -9.55 -12.11
N LEU A 53 -11.57 -9.12 -12.36
CA LEU A 53 -10.41 -9.50 -11.58
C LEU A 53 -10.32 -8.63 -10.32
N ARG A 54 -10.64 -9.24 -9.19
CA ARG A 54 -10.55 -8.61 -7.87
C ARG A 54 -9.11 -8.43 -7.38
N VAL A 55 -8.18 -9.23 -7.91
CA VAL A 55 -6.76 -9.17 -7.57
C VAL A 55 -5.92 -9.31 -8.84
N LEU A 56 -5.11 -8.31 -9.14
CA LEU A 56 -4.12 -8.31 -10.22
C LEU A 56 -2.73 -8.36 -9.60
N HIS A 57 -1.87 -9.21 -10.14
CA HIS A 57 -0.47 -9.27 -9.76
C HIS A 57 0.39 -9.16 -11.01
N CYS A 58 1.22 -8.12 -11.08
CA CYS A 58 2.12 -7.86 -12.18
C CYS A 58 3.56 -7.93 -11.67
N SER A 59 4.32 -8.92 -12.12
CA SER A 59 5.77 -9.03 -11.89
C SER A 59 6.51 -8.52 -13.13
N GLY A 60 7.32 -7.49 -12.96
CA GLY A 60 8.30 -7.03 -13.93
C GLY A 60 9.72 -7.26 -13.43
N GLU A 61 10.70 -6.98 -14.29
CA GLU A 61 12.12 -7.15 -14.01
C GLU A 61 12.61 -6.25 -12.85
N ASP A 62 12.04 -5.04 -12.74
CA ASP A 62 12.43 -4.05 -11.74
C ASP A 62 11.54 -4.03 -10.50
N SER A 63 10.31 -4.57 -10.57
CA SER A 63 9.34 -4.46 -9.49
C SER A 63 8.24 -5.49 -9.60
N THR A 64 7.69 -5.85 -8.44
CA THR A 64 6.46 -6.65 -8.35
C THR A 64 5.36 -5.77 -7.79
N SER A 65 4.17 -5.84 -8.38
CA SER A 65 3.04 -5.01 -8.01
C SER A 65 1.76 -5.83 -7.88
N LEU A 66 0.89 -5.38 -6.99
CA LEU A 66 -0.41 -5.97 -6.71
C LEU A 66 -1.47 -4.87 -6.71
N ALA A 67 -2.59 -5.12 -7.36
CA ALA A 67 -3.81 -4.33 -7.21
C ALA A 67 -4.91 -5.24 -6.68
N TRP A 68 -5.63 -4.79 -5.65
CA TRP A 68 -6.75 -5.50 -5.05
C TRP A 68 -7.95 -4.55 -5.00
N ILE A 69 -8.96 -4.87 -5.80
CA ILE A 69 -10.20 -4.11 -5.87
C ILE A 69 -11.23 -4.78 -4.96
N THR A 70 -11.78 -4.00 -4.04
CA THR A 70 -12.90 -4.42 -3.19
C THR A 70 -14.11 -3.53 -3.49
N SER A 71 -15.28 -3.86 -2.90
CA SER A 71 -16.48 -3.03 -3.05
C SER A 71 -16.42 -1.72 -2.28
N VAL A 72 -15.50 -1.59 -1.31
CA VAL A 72 -15.43 -0.45 -0.38
C VAL A 72 -14.21 0.42 -0.68
N PHE A 73 -13.08 -0.22 -0.99
CA PHE A 73 -11.82 0.47 -1.29
C PHE A 73 -10.96 -0.31 -2.29
N GLU A 74 -9.93 0.36 -2.79
CA GLU A 74 -8.93 -0.20 -3.68
C GLU A 74 -7.56 -0.16 -3.01
N PHE A 75 -6.83 -1.25 -3.10
CA PHE A 75 -5.51 -1.39 -2.52
C PHE A 75 -4.47 -1.67 -3.59
N TYR A 76 -3.43 -0.83 -3.65
CA TYR A 76 -2.32 -0.99 -4.57
C TYR A 76 -1.03 -1.09 -3.76
N CYS A 77 -0.21 -2.09 -4.05
CA CYS A 77 1.14 -2.18 -3.47
C CYS A 77 2.18 -2.50 -4.54
N VAL A 78 3.39 -2.00 -4.30
CA VAL A 78 4.55 -2.19 -5.17
C VAL A 78 5.72 -2.56 -4.27
N ALA A 79 6.49 -3.55 -4.67
CA ALA A 79 7.70 -3.99 -3.98
C ALA A 79 8.84 -4.18 -4.98
N GLY A 80 10.07 -4.19 -4.45
CA GLY A 80 11.28 -4.33 -5.26
C GLY A 80 11.43 -5.70 -5.96
N PRO A 81 12.45 -5.84 -6.82
CA PRO A 81 12.56 -6.90 -7.84
C PRO A 81 12.75 -8.34 -7.33
N ASN A 82 12.79 -8.58 -6.02
CA ASN A 82 12.97 -9.93 -5.45
C ASN A 82 11.85 -10.32 -4.48
N SER A 83 10.73 -9.61 -4.52
CA SER A 83 9.61 -9.88 -3.62
C SER A 83 8.81 -11.08 -4.12
N SER A 84 8.68 -12.11 -3.29
CA SER A 84 7.89 -13.29 -3.67
C SER A 84 6.40 -12.94 -3.76
N ARG A 85 5.73 -13.44 -4.80
CA ARG A 85 4.26 -13.32 -4.97
C ARG A 85 3.52 -13.76 -3.71
N ALA A 86 4.00 -14.83 -3.06
CA ALA A 86 3.41 -15.37 -1.85
C ALA A 86 3.52 -14.41 -0.67
N ALA A 87 4.72 -13.83 -0.41
CA ALA A 87 4.92 -12.87 0.67
C ALA A 87 4.10 -11.60 0.46
N MET A 88 4.07 -11.09 -0.78
CA MET A 88 3.28 -9.91 -1.14
C MET A 88 1.77 -10.16 -0.96
N SER A 89 1.27 -11.29 -1.46
CA SER A 89 -0.15 -11.65 -1.32
C SER A 89 -0.52 -11.84 0.16
N GLN A 90 0.36 -12.44 0.96
CA GLN A 90 0.12 -12.65 2.39
C GLN A 90 0.07 -11.32 3.16
N GLY A 91 1.02 -10.42 2.89
CA GLY A 91 1.05 -9.08 3.48
C GLY A 91 -0.18 -8.26 3.07
N ALA A 92 -0.49 -8.23 1.78
CA ALA A 92 -1.68 -7.55 1.25
C ALA A 92 -2.97 -8.10 1.86
N ASN A 93 -3.11 -9.43 1.99
CA ASN A 93 -4.29 -10.02 2.61
C ASN A 93 -4.45 -9.58 4.06
N ARG A 94 -3.37 -9.51 4.85
CA ARG A 94 -3.43 -9.01 6.24
C ARG A 94 -3.92 -7.55 6.31
N ILE A 95 -3.39 -6.70 5.43
CA ILE A 95 -3.79 -5.28 5.37
C ILE A 95 -5.25 -5.15 4.94
N VAL A 96 -5.67 -5.86 3.89
CA VAL A 96 -7.05 -5.83 3.40
C VAL A 96 -8.00 -6.35 4.48
N GLN A 97 -7.67 -7.42 5.19
CA GLN A 97 -8.49 -7.94 6.28
C GLN A 97 -8.57 -6.99 7.47
N TRP A 98 -7.48 -6.28 7.77
CA TRP A 98 -7.47 -5.22 8.78
C TRP A 98 -8.32 -4.03 8.33
N ALA A 99 -8.11 -3.53 7.12
CA ALA A 99 -8.88 -2.42 6.59
C ALA A 99 -10.39 -2.72 6.56
N LYS A 100 -10.76 -3.97 6.22
CA LYS A 100 -12.14 -4.47 6.24
C LYS A 100 -12.80 -4.47 7.61
N ARG A 101 -12.05 -4.78 8.67
CA ARG A 101 -12.57 -4.76 10.04
C ARG A 101 -12.70 -3.34 10.59
N GLU A 102 -11.93 -2.41 10.04
CA GLU A 102 -11.85 -1.02 10.49
C GLU A 102 -12.56 -0.05 9.53
N GLU A 103 -13.41 -0.55 8.62
CA GLU A 103 -14.05 0.22 7.55
C GLU A 103 -14.80 1.47 8.05
N GLU A 104 -15.55 1.34 9.16
CA GLU A 104 -16.31 2.46 9.75
C GLU A 104 -15.42 3.58 10.30
N ARG A 105 -14.15 3.30 10.58
CA ARG A 105 -13.18 4.26 11.14
C ARG A 105 -12.20 4.78 10.11
N LEU A 106 -11.91 3.99 9.08
CA LEU A 106 -10.96 4.32 8.02
C LEU A 106 -11.61 5.12 6.88
N PHE A 107 -12.88 4.84 6.60
CA PHE A 107 -13.62 5.54 5.55
C PHE A 107 -14.67 6.44 6.19
N ILE A 108 -14.83 7.65 5.64
CA ILE A 108 -15.95 8.52 6.01
C ILE A 108 -17.20 7.91 5.37
N VAL A 109 -17.85 6.98 6.08
CA VAL A 109 -19.08 6.34 5.65
C VAL A 109 -20.24 7.24 6.09
N GLY A 110 -20.68 8.11 5.18
CA GLY A 110 -21.71 9.11 5.47
C GLY A 110 -21.12 10.50 5.62
N GLY A 111 -20.76 11.11 4.49
CA GLY A 111 -20.71 12.56 4.41
C GLY A 111 -22.12 13.07 4.68
N GLY A 112 -22.34 13.71 5.83
CA GLY A 112 -23.60 14.37 6.14
C GLY A 112 -23.99 15.27 4.96
N VAL A 113 -25.18 15.03 4.42
CA VAL A 113 -25.86 15.97 3.53
C VAL A 113 -26.13 17.24 4.34
N PHE A 114 -25.51 18.34 3.94
CA PHE A 114 -25.89 19.68 4.36
C PHE A 114 -26.63 20.36 3.22
#